data_AF-D2B7F1-F1
#
_entry.id   AF-D2B7F1-F1
#
_cell.length_a   1.000
_cell.length_b   1.000
_cell.length_c   1.000
_cell.angle_alpha   90.00
_cell.angle_beta   90.00
_cell.angle_gamma   90.00
#
_symmetry.space_group_name_H-M   'P 1'
#
loop_
_entity.id
_entity.type
_entity.pdbx_description
1 polymer ?
#
loop_
_entity_poly.entity_id
_entity_poly.type
_entity_poly.pdbx_seq_one_letter_code
_entity_poly.pdbx_strand_id
1 'polypeptide(L)'
;MFLMTGRAVRGCTVGRELQVDQVSLSGAGQRMREPVDLFGQHTDALLKAVAGGERSPWGIGVIGMVMDQINETLAQACGHLHANLDMTGTGVREMGDQARATESLNMATVQDLDPSIR
;
A
#
# COMPACT_ATOMS: atom_id res chain seq x y z
N MET A 1 41.16 27.13 -28.04
CA MET A 1 41.62 27.28 -26.64
C MET A 1 40.80 28.44 -26.07
N PHE A 2 39.72 28.27 -25.31
CA PHE A 2 39.45 27.41 -24.16
C PHE A 2 38.12 26.66 -24.28
N LEU A 3 38.11 25.45 -23.72
CA LEU A 3 36.96 24.58 -23.49
C LEU A 3 36.37 24.88 -22.09
N MET A 4 35.15 24.37 -21.88
CA MET A 4 34.45 24.12 -20.60
C MET A 4 33.61 25.27 -20.04
N THR A 5 32.29 25.08 -20.01
CA THR A 5 31.53 24.88 -18.76
C THR A 5 30.17 24.26 -19.09
N GLY A 6 30.12 22.94 -19.15
CA GLY A 6 28.88 22.18 -19.13
C GLY A 6 28.91 21.21 -17.96
N ARG A 7 28.39 21.61 -16.79
CA ARG A 7 27.96 20.72 -15.69
C ARG A 7 27.51 21.54 -14.47
N ALA A 8 26.22 21.84 -14.38
CA ALA A 8 25.58 22.24 -13.11
C ALA A 8 24.04 22.23 -13.19
N VAL A 9 23.39 21.23 -13.83
CA VAL A 9 21.90 21.18 -13.87
C VAL A 9 21.34 19.75 -13.76
N ARG A 10 22.07 18.80 -13.17
CA ARG A 10 21.53 17.43 -12.95
C ARG A 10 21.37 17.01 -11.49
N GLY A 11 21.89 17.79 -10.53
CA GLY A 11 21.75 17.49 -9.10
C GLY A 11 20.40 17.93 -8.50
N CYS A 12 19.91 19.12 -8.86
CA CYS A 12 18.69 19.69 -8.26
C CYS A 12 17.38 19.02 -8.73
N THR A 13 17.36 18.37 -9.89
CA THR A 13 16.18 17.70 -10.44
C THR A 13 15.95 16.32 -9.82
N VAL A 14 17.02 15.52 -9.68
CA VAL A 14 16.93 14.14 -9.14
C VAL A 14 16.50 14.13 -7.67
N GLY A 15 17.00 15.06 -6.85
CA GLY A 15 16.58 15.17 -5.45
C GLY A 15 15.11 15.59 -5.27
N ARG A 16 14.56 16.34 -6.24
CA ARG A 16 13.17 16.80 -6.19
C ARG A 16 12.18 15.73 -6.65
N GLU A 17 12.57 14.92 -7.65
CA GLU A 17 11.77 13.78 -8.13
C GLU A 17 11.67 12.68 -7.07
N LEU A 18 12.78 12.33 -6.42
CA LEU A 18 12.79 11.33 -5.33
C LEU A 18 11.94 11.75 -4.11
N GLN A 19 11.96 13.04 -3.77
CA GLN A 19 11.19 13.58 -2.65
C GLN A 19 9.67 13.62 -2.94
N VAL A 20 9.28 13.89 -4.19
CA VAL A 20 7.87 13.85 -4.64
C VAL A 20 7.36 12.40 -4.71
N ASP A 21 8.17 11.47 -5.17
CA ASP A 21 7.83 10.03 -5.18
C ASP A 21 7.67 9.49 -3.75
N GLN A 22 8.50 9.92 -2.81
CA GLN A 22 8.43 9.51 -1.40
C GLN A 22 7.16 10.01 -0.70
N VAL A 23 6.80 11.28 -0.86
CA VAL A 23 5.54 11.84 -0.32
C VAL A 23 4.34 11.13 -0.92
N SER A 24 4.43 10.75 -2.20
CA SER A 24 3.39 10.00 -2.91
C SER A 24 3.25 8.56 -2.38
N LEU A 25 4.36 7.86 -2.10
CA LEU A 25 4.36 6.49 -1.56
C LEU A 25 3.87 6.44 -0.11
N SER A 26 4.39 7.30 0.77
CA SER A 26 3.91 7.37 2.16
C SER A 26 2.43 7.77 2.22
N GLY A 27 2.02 8.75 1.40
CA GLY A 27 0.62 9.13 1.27
C GLY A 27 -0.25 8.04 0.65
N ALA A 28 0.27 7.22 -0.26
CA ALA A 28 -0.46 6.09 -0.83
C ALA A 28 -0.67 4.98 0.21
N GLY A 29 0.38 4.58 0.94
CA GLY A 29 0.26 3.56 2.01
C GLY A 29 -0.71 3.99 3.12
N GLN A 30 -0.65 5.27 3.53
CA GLN A 30 -1.61 5.81 4.51
C GLN A 30 -3.05 5.83 3.96
N ARG A 31 -3.24 6.24 2.70
CA ARG A 31 -4.57 6.30 2.05
C ARG A 31 -5.15 4.93 1.72
N MET A 32 -4.34 3.87 1.68
CA MET A 32 -4.83 2.51 1.48
C MET A 32 -5.45 1.89 2.73
N ARG A 33 -5.05 2.35 3.92
CA ARG A 33 -5.48 1.75 5.20
C ARG A 33 -6.98 1.87 5.44
N GLU A 34 -7.52 3.07 5.25
CA GLU A 34 -8.95 3.35 5.45
C GLU A 34 -9.85 2.53 4.50
N PRO A 35 -9.58 2.46 3.18
CA PRO A 35 -10.29 1.56 2.27
C PRO A 35 -10.20 0.08 2.66
N VAL A 36 -9.06 -0.39 3.16
CA VAL A 36 -8.86 -1.80 3.58
C VAL A 36 -9.70 -2.12 4.81
N ASP A 37 -9.71 -1.23 5.79
CA ASP A 37 -10.53 -1.37 7.00
C ASP A 37 -12.02 -1.34 6.65
N LEU A 38 -12.44 -0.41 5.79
CA LEU A 38 -13.82 -0.32 5.30
C LEU A 38 -14.23 -1.58 4.53
N PHE A 39 -13.35 -2.11 3.69
CA PHE A 39 -13.59 -3.36 2.97
C PHE A 39 -13.81 -4.54 3.93
N GLY A 40 -13.00 -4.65 4.99
CA GLY A 40 -13.18 -5.66 6.03
C GLY A 40 -14.53 -5.53 6.75
N GLN A 41 -14.89 -4.31 7.16
CA GLN A 41 -16.17 -4.03 7.82
C GLN A 41 -17.38 -4.36 6.93
N HIS A 42 -17.34 -3.98 5.65
CA HIS A 42 -18.41 -4.26 4.71
C HIS A 42 -18.52 -5.76 4.39
N THR A 43 -17.38 -6.46 4.30
CA THR A 43 -17.35 -7.92 4.14
C THR A 43 -18.02 -8.61 5.33
N ASP A 44 -17.65 -8.24 6.55
CA ASP A 44 -18.23 -8.82 7.77
C ASP A 44 -19.74 -8.58 7.86
N ALA A 45 -20.18 -7.37 7.51
CA ALA A 45 -21.60 -7.02 7.48
C ALA A 45 -22.36 -7.84 6.43
N LEU A 46 -21.78 -8.02 5.24
CA LEU A 46 -22.37 -8.83 4.16
C LEU A 46 -22.49 -10.30 4.57
N LEU A 47 -21.43 -10.91 5.11
CA LEU A 47 -21.43 -12.31 5.51
C LEU A 47 -22.44 -12.57 6.64
N LYS A 48 -22.55 -11.66 7.61
CA LYS A 48 -23.57 -11.73 8.66
C LYS A 48 -24.99 -11.63 8.11
N ALA A 49 -25.21 -10.75 7.13
CA ALA A 49 -26.51 -10.60 6.48
C ALA A 49 -26.90 -11.85 5.67
N VAL A 50 -25.94 -12.46 4.96
CA VAL A 50 -26.16 -13.67 4.15
C VAL A 50 -26.39 -14.91 5.02
N ALA A 51 -25.64 -15.05 6.12
CA ALA A 51 -25.79 -16.16 7.06
C ALA A 51 -27.12 -16.13 7.82
N GLY A 52 -27.64 -14.91 8.07
CA GLY A 52 -28.89 -14.66 8.78
C GLY A 52 -28.98 -15.32 10.17
N GLY A 53 -28.50 -14.61 11.18
CA GLY A 53 -28.78 -14.88 12.61
C GLY A 53 -28.59 -16.34 13.06
N GLU A 54 -29.43 -16.78 14.01
CA GLU A 54 -29.37 -18.14 14.58
C GLU A 54 -29.94 -19.25 13.68
N ARG A 55 -30.59 -18.89 12.57
CA ARG A 55 -31.30 -19.83 11.70
C ARG A 55 -31.17 -19.36 10.26
N SER A 56 -30.51 -20.16 9.41
CA SER A 56 -30.29 -19.85 8.00
C SER A 56 -31.60 -19.35 7.37
N PRO A 57 -31.64 -18.12 6.82
CA PRO A 57 -32.86 -17.55 6.24
C PRO A 57 -33.30 -18.33 5.00
N TRP A 58 -32.45 -19.22 4.52
CA TRP A 58 -32.63 -20.07 3.35
C TRP A 58 -33.28 -21.43 3.70
N GLY A 59 -33.56 -21.67 4.98
CA GLY A 59 -34.24 -22.89 5.45
C GLY A 59 -33.32 -24.11 5.61
N ILE A 60 -33.92 -25.27 5.85
CA ILE A 60 -33.21 -26.54 6.09
C ILE A 60 -33.28 -27.39 4.80
N GLY A 61 -32.13 -27.85 4.28
CA GLY A 61 -32.06 -28.71 3.09
C GLY A 61 -31.01 -28.26 2.08
N VAL A 62 -31.15 -28.70 0.83
CA VAL A 62 -30.15 -28.46 -0.25
C VAL A 62 -29.92 -26.96 -0.50
N ILE A 63 -30.97 -26.14 -0.44
CA ILE A 63 -30.85 -24.69 -0.63
C ILE A 63 -30.01 -24.06 0.48
N GLY A 64 -30.25 -24.45 1.74
CA GLY A 64 -29.44 -24.01 2.89
C GLY A 64 -27.97 -24.38 2.71
N MET A 65 -27.68 -25.63 2.36
CA MET A 65 -26.30 -26.09 2.13
C MET A 65 -25.59 -25.34 0.98
N VAL A 66 -26.30 -25.05 -0.11
CA VAL A 66 -25.75 -24.25 -1.22
C VAL A 66 -25.45 -22.83 -0.77
N MET A 67 -26.33 -22.21 0.02
CA MET A 67 -26.11 -20.86 0.53
C MET A 67 -24.99 -20.81 1.55
N ASP A 68 -24.83 -21.83 2.39
CA ASP A 68 -23.69 -21.96 3.31
C ASP A 68 -22.37 -22.04 2.52
N GLN A 69 -22.33 -22.85 1.45
CA GLN A 69 -21.15 -22.97 0.58
C GLN A 69 -20.82 -21.65 -0.14
N ILE A 70 -21.85 -20.93 -0.62
CA ILE A 70 -21.69 -19.61 -1.23
C ILE A 70 -21.12 -18.63 -0.20
N ASN A 71 -21.64 -18.63 1.02
CA ASN A 71 -21.19 -17.76 2.10
C ASN A 71 -19.73 -18.05 2.48
N GLU A 72 -19.35 -19.32 2.56
CA GLU A 72 -17.96 -19.71 2.83
C GLU A 72 -17.01 -19.32 1.71
N THR A 73 -17.41 -19.52 0.45
CA THR A 73 -16.62 -19.12 -0.72
C THR A 73 -16.43 -17.60 -0.77
N LEU A 74 -17.50 -16.85 -0.46
CA LEU A 74 -17.45 -15.39 -0.39
C LEU A 74 -16.54 -14.93 0.74
N ALA A 75 -16.61 -15.57 1.91
CA ALA A 75 -15.74 -15.26 3.04
C ALA A 75 -14.26 -15.49 2.70
N GLN A 76 -13.93 -16.59 2.03
CA GLN A 76 -12.57 -16.87 1.57
C GLN A 76 -12.09 -15.84 0.55
N ALA A 77 -12.90 -15.54 -0.47
CA ALA A 77 -12.55 -14.57 -1.50
C ALA A 77 -12.31 -13.17 -0.92
N CYS A 78 -13.19 -12.70 -0.04
CA CYS A 78 -12.99 -11.41 0.63
C CYS A 78 -11.80 -11.44 1.60
N GLY A 79 -11.57 -12.55 2.32
CA GLY A 79 -10.39 -12.71 3.15
C GLY A 79 -9.08 -12.59 2.36
N HIS A 80 -9.00 -13.22 1.19
CA HIS A 80 -7.86 -13.09 0.29
C HIS A 80 -7.68 -11.65 -0.24
N LEU A 81 -8.77 -10.98 -0.61
CA LEU A 81 -8.70 -9.59 -1.06
C LEU A 81 -8.23 -8.65 0.05
N HIS A 82 -8.75 -8.80 1.26
CA HIS A 82 -8.33 -8.00 2.41
C HIS A 82 -6.84 -8.20 2.71
N ALA A 83 -6.38 -9.45 2.77
CA ALA A 83 -4.96 -9.75 3.00
C ALA A 83 -4.05 -9.20 1.89
N ASN A 84 -4.46 -9.30 0.62
CA ASN A 84 -3.69 -8.76 -0.50
C ASN A 84 -3.58 -7.23 -0.43
N LEU A 85 -4.66 -6.55 -0.07
CA LEU A 85 -4.65 -5.10 0.05
C LEU A 85 -3.82 -4.64 1.26
N ASP A 86 -3.89 -5.34 2.39
CA ASP A 86 -3.05 -5.07 3.57
C ASP A 86 -1.56 -5.27 3.27
N MET A 87 -1.20 -6.37 2.61
CA MET A 87 0.18 -6.62 2.15
C MET A 87 0.64 -5.53 1.17
N THR A 88 -0.23 -5.08 0.26
CA THR A 88 0.11 -4.00 -0.67
C THR A 88 0.36 -2.68 0.07
N GLY A 89 -0.49 -2.34 1.05
CA GLY A 89 -0.30 -1.16 1.89
C GLY A 89 1.01 -1.21 2.68
N THR A 90 1.35 -2.38 3.22
CA THR A 90 2.62 -2.63 3.92
C THR A 90 3.81 -2.48 2.98
N GLY A 91 3.77 -3.10 1.79
CA GLY A 91 4.85 -3.00 0.80
C GLY A 91 5.08 -1.56 0.31
N VAL A 92 4.01 -0.79 0.07
CA VAL A 92 4.13 0.63 -0.32
C VAL A 92 4.79 1.46 0.79
N ARG A 93 4.48 1.15 2.06
CA ARG A 93 5.11 1.81 3.22
C ARG A 93 6.60 1.48 3.31
N GLU A 94 6.95 0.19 3.20
CA GLU A 94 8.34 -0.27 3.21
C GLU A 94 9.16 0.35 2.07
N MET A 95 8.59 0.46 0.86
CA MET A 95 9.22 1.17 -0.25
C MET A 95 9.48 2.63 0.07
N GLY A 96 8.53 3.31 0.73
CA GLY A 96 8.71 4.69 1.20
C GLY A 96 9.83 4.83 2.23
N ASP A 97 9.91 3.92 3.20
CA ASP A 97 10.95 3.90 4.23
C ASP A 97 12.33 3.60 3.62
N GLN A 98 12.42 2.68 2.65
CA GLN A 98 13.65 2.35 1.94
C GLN A 98 14.12 3.50 1.04
N ALA A 99 13.20 4.21 0.37
CA ALA A 99 13.52 5.40 -0.40
C ALA A 99 14.15 6.47 0.50
N ARG A 100 13.60 6.67 1.70
CA ARG A 100 14.15 7.62 2.69
C ARG A 100 15.54 7.23 3.21
N ALA A 101 15.75 5.95 3.51
CA ALA A 101 17.05 5.45 3.93
C ALA A 101 18.11 5.67 2.83
N THR A 102 17.74 5.39 1.57
CA THR A 102 18.61 5.57 0.41
C THR A 102 18.95 7.05 0.18
N GLU A 103 17.97 7.94 0.29
CA GLU A 103 18.19 9.40 0.19
C GLU A 103 19.17 9.88 1.26
N SER A 104 18.98 9.47 2.52
CA SER A 104 19.88 9.85 3.62
C SER A 104 21.32 9.37 3.40
N LEU A 105 21.49 8.13 2.92
CA LEU A 105 22.81 7.57 2.59
C LEU A 105 23.49 8.34 1.45
N ASN A 106 22.73 8.67 0.41
CA ASN A 106 23.24 9.44 -0.73
C ASN A 106 23.64 10.86 -0.31
N MET A 107 22.84 11.54 0.52
CA MET A 107 23.20 12.87 1.04
C MET A 107 24.47 12.85 1.88
N ALA A 108 24.61 11.87 2.78
CA ALA A 108 25.83 11.70 3.58
C ALA A 108 27.07 11.47 2.69
N THR A 109 26.93 10.65 1.64
CA THR A 109 28.02 10.37 0.69
C THR A 109 28.41 11.59 -0.13
N VAL A 110 27.43 12.41 -0.54
CA VAL A 110 27.69 13.67 -1.28
C VAL A 110 28.40 14.70 -0.39
N GLN A 111 28.01 14.83 0.88
CA GLN A 111 28.70 15.72 1.84
C GLN A 111 30.13 15.28 2.13
N ASP A 112 30.41 13.96 2.12
CA ASP A 112 31.76 13.42 2.33
C ASP A 112 32.67 13.65 1.10
N LEU A 113 32.10 13.63 -0.10
CA LEU A 113 32.82 13.85 -1.36
C LEU A 113 33.04 15.33 -1.72
N ASP A 114 32.24 16.26 -1.16
CA ASP A 114 32.39 17.70 -1.38
C ASP A 114 32.28 18.51 -0.07
N PRO A 115 33.38 18.67 0.70
CA PRO A 115 33.38 19.40 1.96
C PRO A 115 33.21 20.92 1.79
N SER A 116 33.14 21.44 0.56
CA SER A 116 32.94 22.87 0.28
C SER A 116 31.47 23.32 0.34
N ILE A 117 30.53 22.38 0.46
CA ILE A 117 29.08 22.62 0.63
C ILE A 117 28.73 22.72 2.14
N ARG A 118 29.55 23.45 2.92
CA ARG A 118 29.28 23.81 4.32
C ARG A 118 28.82 25.26 4.44
#